data_AF-T0S0I0-F1
#
_entry.id   AF-T0S0I0-F1
#
_cell.length_a   1.000
_cell.length_b   1.000
_cell.length_c   1.000
_cell.angle_alpha   90.00
_cell.angle_beta   90.00
_cell.angle_gamma   90.00
#
_symmetry.space_group_name_H-M   'P 1'
#
loop_
_entity.id
_entity.type
_entity.pdbx_description
1 polymer ?
#
loop_
_entity_poly.entity_id
_entity_poly.type
_entity_poly.pdbx_seq_one_letter_code
_entity_poly.pdbx_strand_id
1 'polypeptide(L)'
;MKTELYDKILSHVNTDSVGVIWFSEKSLANESEIINIFDYLVDGQMRNFAEFAKENNIQIESENNFFISNNFDSPFILLNFSTENEFKTKDFEDFKMILSKLGSHKNKNLSVIYPESYKLPKFVKTSKFEIRELAY
;
A
#
# COMPACT_ATOMS: atom_id res chain seq x y z
N MET A 1 -0.44 -22.29 4.14
CA MET A 1 0.59 -22.59 3.12
C MET A 1 1.02 -21.24 2.56
N LYS A 2 2.30 -20.84 2.62
CA LYS A 2 2.76 -19.60 1.99
C LYS A 2 2.85 -19.86 0.48
N THR A 3 2.31 -18.96 -0.33
CA THR A 3 2.34 -19.08 -1.80
C THR A 3 3.55 -18.34 -2.38
N GLU A 4 3.84 -18.61 -3.65
CA GLU A 4 4.87 -17.90 -4.40
C GLU A 4 4.64 -16.36 -4.42
N LEU A 5 3.38 -15.92 -4.47
CA LEU A 5 3.02 -14.50 -4.42
C LEU A 5 3.35 -13.86 -3.07
N TYR A 6 3.08 -14.57 -1.98
CA TYR A 6 3.42 -14.14 -0.62
C TYR A 6 4.92 -13.85 -0.50
N ASP A 7 5.76 -14.79 -0.92
CA ASP A 7 7.21 -14.63 -0.85
C ASP A 7 7.72 -13.54 -1.82
N LYS A 8 7.11 -13.41 -3.01
CA LYS A 8 7.44 -12.36 -3.98
C LYS A 8 7.18 -10.96 -3.41
N ILE A 9 6.02 -10.74 -2.79
CA ILE A 9 5.67 -9.43 -2.20
C ILE A 9 6.55 -9.13 -0.98
N LEU A 10 6.74 -10.06 -0.05
CA LEU A 10 7.54 -9.81 1.14
C LEU A 10 9.04 -9.68 0.86
N SER A 11 9.57 -10.34 -0.17
CA SER A 11 10.97 -10.11 -0.59
C SER A 11 11.16 -8.75 -1.27
N HIS A 12 10.09 -8.20 -1.84
CA HIS A 12 10.09 -6.86 -2.41
C HIS A 12 10.03 -5.77 -1.34
N VAL A 13 9.22 -5.98 -0.29
CA VAL A 13 9.08 -5.07 0.86
C VAL A 13 10.11 -5.43 1.94
N ASN A 14 11.25 -4.75 1.94
CA ASN A 14 12.33 -4.97 2.90
C ASN A 14 12.38 -3.89 4.00
N THR A 15 13.31 -4.04 4.96
CA THR A 15 13.56 -3.08 6.05
C THR A 15 13.94 -1.67 5.59
N ASP A 16 14.40 -1.52 4.35
CA ASP A 16 14.71 -0.23 3.74
C ASP A 16 13.49 0.45 3.13
N SER A 17 12.31 -0.18 3.18
CA SER A 17 11.07 0.38 2.64
C SER A 17 10.45 1.37 3.62
N VAL A 18 10.15 2.59 3.17
CA VAL A 18 9.35 3.56 3.95
C VAL A 18 7.88 3.18 4.03
N GLY A 19 7.44 2.34 3.10
CA GLY A 19 6.04 2.03 2.90
C GLY A 19 5.78 1.40 1.55
N VAL A 20 4.49 1.20 1.29
CA VAL A 20 3.98 0.59 0.08
C VAL A 20 2.82 1.44 -0.46
N ILE A 21 2.80 1.65 -1.78
CA ILE A 21 1.58 1.96 -2.52
C ILE A 21 1.12 0.66 -3.17
N TRP A 22 -0.07 0.21 -2.81
CA TRP A 22 -0.71 -0.96 -3.37
C TRP A 22 -1.95 -0.57 -4.16
N PHE A 23 -1.92 -0.85 -5.46
CA PHE A 23 -3.08 -0.74 -6.33
C PHE A 23 -3.86 -2.05 -6.31
N SER A 24 -5.13 -2.02 -5.92
CA SER A 24 -5.95 -3.23 -5.74
C SER A 24 -7.11 -3.29 -6.74
N GLU A 25 -7.29 -4.46 -7.37
CA GLU A 25 -8.48 -4.76 -8.19
C GLU A 25 -9.72 -5.10 -7.35
N LYS A 26 -9.53 -5.48 -6.08
CA LYS A 26 -10.61 -5.92 -5.19
C LYS A 26 -10.80 -4.95 -4.04
N SER A 27 -12.06 -4.77 -3.66
CA SER A 27 -12.45 -4.11 -2.41
C SER A 27 -11.78 -4.77 -1.20
N LEU A 28 -11.37 -3.96 -0.23
CA LEU A 28 -10.82 -4.44 1.05
C LEU A 28 -11.81 -5.31 1.84
N ALA A 29 -13.11 -5.22 1.55
CA ALA A 29 -14.13 -6.07 2.15
C ALA A 29 -14.09 -7.52 1.66
N ASN A 30 -13.46 -7.79 0.52
CA ASN A 30 -13.43 -9.11 -0.11
C ASN A 30 -12.12 -9.83 0.23
N GLU A 31 -12.16 -10.74 1.20
CA GLU A 31 -10.97 -11.48 1.61
C GLU A 31 -10.25 -12.12 0.40
N SER A 32 -8.94 -11.89 0.33
CA SER A 32 -8.09 -12.45 -0.71
C SER A 32 -6.69 -12.64 -0.15
N GLU A 33 -5.94 -13.53 -0.78
CA GLU A 33 -4.55 -13.78 -0.41
C GLU A 33 -3.71 -12.49 -0.38
N ILE A 34 -3.88 -11.62 -1.37
CA ILE A 34 -3.13 -10.36 -1.43
C ILE A 34 -3.49 -9.40 -0.30
N ILE A 35 -4.77 -9.33 0.09
CA ILE A 35 -5.18 -8.57 1.27
C ILE A 35 -4.50 -9.13 2.52
N ASN A 36 -4.46 -10.44 2.68
CA ASN A 36 -3.83 -11.07 3.84
C ASN A 36 -2.31 -10.81 3.90
N ILE A 37 -1.63 -10.67 2.76
CA ILE A 37 -0.22 -10.26 2.69
C ILE A 37 -0.05 -8.82 3.18
N PHE A 38 -0.86 -7.89 2.68
CA PHE A 38 -0.75 -6.48 3.07
C PHE A 38 -1.21 -6.22 4.50
N ASP A 39 -2.25 -6.91 4.97
CA ASP A 39 -2.73 -6.83 6.35
C ASP A 39 -1.65 -7.31 7.34
N TYR A 40 -0.85 -8.32 6.96
CA TYR A 40 0.32 -8.73 7.73
C TYR A 40 1.39 -7.62 7.82
N LEU A 41 1.66 -6.89 6.73
CA LEU A 41 2.62 -5.77 6.74
C LEU A 41 2.19 -4.59 7.62
N VAL A 42 0.88 -4.47 7.89
CA VAL A 42 0.33 -3.43 8.76
C VAL A 42 -0.35 -3.99 10.00
N ASP A 43 0.11 -5.11 10.54
CA ASP A 43 -0.29 -5.65 11.86
C ASP A 43 -1.81 -5.80 12.06
N GLY A 44 -2.54 -6.24 11.03
CA GLY A 44 -3.98 -6.48 11.11
C GLY A 44 -4.85 -5.22 10.99
N GLN A 45 -4.26 -4.04 10.74
CA GLN A 45 -4.99 -2.78 10.68
C GLN A 45 -6.02 -2.73 9.55
N MET A 46 -5.79 -3.44 8.43
CA MET A 46 -6.76 -3.46 7.33
C MET A 46 -8.00 -4.25 7.70
N ARG A 47 -7.84 -5.40 8.37
CA ARG A 47 -8.98 -6.19 8.85
C ARG A 47 -9.79 -5.42 9.89
N ASN A 48 -9.13 -4.81 10.88
CA ASN A 48 -9.80 -3.99 11.89
C ASN A 48 -10.61 -2.84 11.26
N PHE A 49 -10.03 -2.19 10.24
CA PHE A 49 -10.72 -1.13 9.50
C PHE A 49 -11.92 -1.66 8.70
N ALA A 50 -11.77 -2.79 7.99
CA ALA A 50 -12.86 -3.37 7.22
C ALA A 50 -14.04 -3.78 8.11
N GLU A 51 -13.77 -4.36 9.29
CA GLU A 51 -14.79 -4.69 10.30
C GLU A 51 -15.48 -3.43 10.82
N PHE A 52 -14.71 -2.42 11.23
CA PHE A 52 -15.25 -1.14 11.69
C PHE A 52 -16.12 -0.47 10.62
N ALA A 53 -15.65 -0.43 9.36
CA ALA A 53 -16.39 0.16 8.26
C ALA A 53 -17.71 -0.57 7.99
N LYS A 54 -17.70 -1.91 8.05
CA LYS A 54 -18.90 -2.74 7.92
C LYS A 54 -19.91 -2.46 9.03
N GLU A 55 -19.47 -2.37 10.28
CA GLU A 55 -20.35 -2.07 11.42
C GLU A 55 -20.97 -0.67 11.33
N ASN A 56 -20.25 0.29 10.74
CA ASN A 56 -20.65 1.69 10.66
C ASN A 56 -21.23 2.10 9.29
N ASN A 57 -21.43 1.17 8.36
CA ASN A 57 -21.88 1.42 6.98
C ASN A 57 -21.03 2.46 6.23
N ILE A 58 -19.70 2.43 6.44
CA ILE A 58 -18.74 3.30 5.74
C ILE A 58 -18.40 2.67 4.38
N GLN A 59 -18.49 3.45 3.31
CA GLN A 59 -18.05 3.02 1.99
C GLN A 59 -16.52 3.13 1.88
N ILE A 60 -15.83 1.99 1.76
CA ILE A 60 -14.35 1.91 1.73
C ILE A 60 -13.77 1.84 0.31
N GLU A 61 -14.63 1.68 -0.69
CA GLU A 61 -14.27 1.42 -2.10
C GLU A 61 -13.96 2.72 -2.85
N SER A 62 -14.50 3.83 -2.35
CA SER A 62 -14.49 5.13 -3.00
C SER A 62 -13.24 5.96 -2.67
N GLU A 63 -12.46 5.57 -1.67
CA GLU A 63 -11.46 6.42 -1.02
C GLU A 63 -10.08 5.76 -0.92
N ASN A 64 -9.06 6.60 -0.76
CA ASN A 64 -7.69 6.17 -0.50
C ASN A 64 -7.58 5.69 0.95
N ASN A 65 -7.16 4.45 1.15
CA ASN A 65 -7.03 3.89 2.49
C ASN A 65 -5.58 3.93 2.95
N PHE A 66 -5.32 4.60 4.07
CA PHE A 66 -3.98 4.70 4.65
C PHE A 66 -3.90 3.90 5.95
N PHE A 67 -2.90 3.03 6.05
CA PHE A 67 -2.63 2.22 7.23
C PHE A 67 -1.20 2.48 7.67
N ILE A 68 -0.99 2.72 8.97
CA ILE A 68 0.33 2.97 9.54
C ILE A 68 0.56 1.92 10.63
N SER A 69 1.72 1.27 10.57
CA SER A 69 2.22 0.36 11.59
C SER A 69 3.64 0.74 12.00
N ASN A 70 4.17 0.07 13.02
CA ASN A 70 5.57 0.23 13.45
C ASN A 70 6.43 -0.98 13.04
N ASN A 71 6.07 -1.65 11.94
CA ASN A 71 6.87 -2.75 11.42
C ASN A 71 8.24 -2.25 10.94
N PHE A 72 9.28 -3.07 11.13
CA PHE A 72 10.67 -2.78 10.75
C PHE A 72 11.34 -1.65 11.56
N ASP A 73 11.09 -1.60 12.88
CA ASP A 73 11.70 -0.65 13.83
C ASP A 73 11.51 0.84 13.48
N SER A 74 10.58 1.14 12.56
CA SER A 74 10.28 2.49 12.10
C SER A 74 8.83 2.57 11.61
N PRO A 75 8.24 3.77 11.51
CA PRO A 75 6.90 3.89 10.96
C PRO A 75 6.87 3.39 9.52
N PHE A 76 5.98 2.43 9.26
CA PHE A 76 5.72 1.85 7.96
C PHE A 76 4.30 2.22 7.53
N ILE A 77 4.14 2.72 6.31
CA ILE A 77 2.83 3.12 5.77
C ILE A 77 2.44 2.28 4.57
N LEU A 78 1.17 1.88 4.52
CA LEU A 78 0.54 1.30 3.36
C LEU A 78 -0.54 2.26 2.86
N LEU A 79 -0.45 2.66 1.60
CA LEU A 79 -1.56 3.25 0.84
C LEU A 79 -2.19 2.15 0.00
N ASN A 80 -3.47 1.89 0.19
CA ASN A 80 -4.29 1.09 -0.72
C ASN A 80 -5.12 2.02 -1.62
N PHE A 81 -5.10 1.76 -2.92
CA PHE A 81 -5.83 2.51 -3.94
C PHE A 81 -6.54 1.55 -4.92
N SER A 82 -7.83 1.75 -5.16
CA SER A 82 -8.58 0.93 -6.13
C SER A 82 -8.17 1.24 -7.57
N THR A 83 -7.88 0.21 -8.37
CA THR A 83 -7.57 0.36 -9.80
C THR A 83 -8.75 0.82 -10.65
N GLU A 84 -9.97 0.76 -10.11
CA GLU A 84 -11.18 1.28 -10.77
C GLU A 84 -11.21 2.82 -10.79
N ASN A 85 -10.46 3.46 -9.88
CA ASN A 85 -10.35 4.90 -9.78
C ASN A 85 -9.11 5.41 -10.53
N GLU A 86 -9.16 6.68 -10.96
CA GLU A 86 -8.00 7.35 -11.53
C GLU A 86 -7.08 7.83 -10.40
N PHE A 87 -5.87 7.27 -10.30
CA PHE A 87 -4.84 7.78 -9.40
C PHE A 87 -4.26 9.08 -9.96
N LYS A 88 -4.38 10.18 -9.22
CA LYS A 88 -3.98 11.52 -9.67
C LYS A 88 -2.68 11.94 -9.01
N THR A 89 -2.04 12.95 -9.59
CA THR A 89 -0.82 13.55 -9.03
C THR A 89 -1.03 13.99 -7.57
N LYS A 90 -2.21 14.55 -7.26
CA LYS A 90 -2.54 15.01 -5.90
C LYS A 90 -2.51 13.87 -4.88
N ASP A 91 -3.06 12.70 -5.20
CA ASP A 91 -3.05 11.53 -4.31
C ASP A 91 -1.62 11.11 -3.97
N PHE A 92 -0.74 11.15 -4.97
CA PHE A 92 0.68 10.86 -4.77
C PHE A 92 1.39 11.93 -3.95
N GLU A 93 1.11 13.22 -4.17
CA GLU A 93 1.66 14.31 -3.33
C GLU A 93 1.20 14.19 -1.87
N ASP A 94 -0.08 13.88 -1.63
CA ASP A 94 -0.64 13.71 -0.29
C ASP A 94 0.05 12.55 0.44
N PHE A 95 0.25 11.42 -0.22
CA PHE A 95 1.01 10.30 0.33
C PHE A 95 2.48 10.68 0.64
N LYS A 96 3.17 11.39 -0.27
CA LYS A 96 4.54 11.85 -0.03
C LYS A 96 4.62 12.83 1.15
N MET A 97 3.60 13.67 1.34
CA MET A 97 3.52 14.56 2.50
C MET A 97 3.39 13.75 3.79
N ILE A 98 2.52 12.74 3.85
CA ILE A 98 2.38 11.87 5.02
C ILE A 98 3.72 11.18 5.32
N LEU A 99 4.34 10.58 4.31
CA LEU A 99 5.68 9.99 4.43
C LEU A 99 6.67 10.99 5.03
N SER A 100 6.76 12.20 4.50
CA SER A 100 7.72 13.20 5.01
C SER A 100 7.55 13.55 6.49
N LYS A 101 6.33 13.40 7.05
CA LYS A 101 6.04 13.64 8.47
C LYS A 101 6.40 12.46 9.36
N LEU A 102 6.42 11.24 8.81
CA LEU A 102 6.70 10.02 9.57
C LEU A 102 8.19 9.81 9.89
N GLY A 103 9.11 10.59 9.30
CA GLY A 103 10.52 10.57 9.70
C GLY A 103 11.50 10.90 8.59
N SER A 104 12.80 10.78 8.91
CA SER A 104 13.88 10.95 7.94
C SER A 104 14.03 9.70 7.08
N HIS A 105 13.59 9.79 5.82
CA HIS A 105 13.62 8.70 4.84
C HIS A 105 14.84 8.74 3.92
N LYS A 106 15.98 9.23 4.41
CA LYS A 106 17.22 9.23 3.60
C LYS A 106 17.56 7.79 3.22
N ASN A 107 17.71 7.54 1.92
CA ASN A 107 18.06 6.25 1.32
C ASN A 107 17.03 5.12 1.53
N LYS A 108 15.77 5.45 1.83
CA LYS A 108 14.72 4.45 1.92
C LYS A 108 13.90 4.38 0.62
N ASN A 109 13.44 3.18 0.29
CA ASN A 109 12.71 2.87 -0.93
C ASN A 109 11.20 2.99 -0.72
N LEU A 110 10.47 3.34 -1.76
CA LEU A 110 9.02 3.23 -1.79
C LEU A 110 8.63 2.06 -2.70
N SER A 111 7.99 1.06 -2.12
CA SER A 111 7.50 -0.09 -2.87
C SER A 111 6.16 0.25 -3.54
N VAL A 112 6.03 -0.06 -4.82
CA VAL A 112 4.80 0.15 -5.60
C VAL A 112 4.38 -1.18 -6.19
N ILE A 113 3.24 -1.69 -5.73
CA ILE A 113 2.76 -3.03 -6.06
C ILE A 113 1.41 -2.91 -6.75
N TYR A 114 1.24 -3.57 -7.90
CA TYR A 114 0.07 -3.41 -8.75
C TYR A 114 -0.19 -4.68 -9.58
N PRO A 115 -1.43 -4.96 -9.99
CA PRO A 115 -1.72 -6.08 -10.87
C PRO A 115 -1.13 -5.85 -12.26
N GLU A 116 -0.72 -6.91 -12.96
CA GLU A 116 -0.18 -6.84 -14.32
C GLU A 116 -1.10 -6.12 -15.32
N SER A 117 -2.41 -6.15 -15.08
CA SER A 117 -3.44 -5.45 -15.86
C SER A 117 -3.38 -3.93 -15.73
N TYR A 118 -2.80 -3.40 -14.64
CA TYR A 118 -2.83 -1.98 -14.31
C TYR A 118 -1.62 -1.23 -14.88
N LYS A 119 -1.91 -0.13 -15.59
CA LYS A 119 -0.87 0.74 -16.13
C LYS A 119 -0.52 1.83 -15.11
N LEU A 120 0.60 1.63 -14.42
CA LEU A 120 1.09 2.60 -13.43
C LEU A 120 1.27 4.01 -14.03
N PRO A 121 0.72 5.07 -13.40
CA PRO A 121 0.87 6.43 -13.89
C PRO A 121 2.34 6.90 -13.88
N LYS A 122 2.74 7.61 -14.95
CA LYS A 122 4.14 8.05 -15.13
C LYS A 122 4.66 8.93 -14.00
N PHE A 123 3.81 9.74 -13.38
CA PHE A 123 4.21 10.67 -12.32
C PHE A 123 4.65 9.96 -11.03
N VAL A 124 4.26 8.68 -10.83
CA VAL A 124 4.75 7.87 -9.71
C VAL A 124 6.27 7.69 -9.81
N LYS A 125 6.79 7.59 -11.04
CA LYS A 125 8.22 7.39 -11.32
C LYS A 125 9.06 8.67 -11.18
N THR A 126 8.43 9.84 -11.21
CA THR A 126 9.13 11.14 -11.12
C THR A 126 9.37 11.60 -9.68
N SER A 127 9.39 10.66 -8.74
CA SER A 127 9.53 10.95 -7.31
C SER A 127 11.00 11.09 -6.88
N LYS A 128 11.25 11.77 -5.75
CA LYS A 128 12.57 11.84 -5.10
C LYS A 128 12.96 10.53 -4.38
N PHE A 129 12.00 9.64 -4.18
CA PHE A 129 12.22 8.32 -3.59
C PHE A 129 12.66 7.35 -4.67
N GLU A 130 13.51 6.42 -4.31
CA GLU A 130 13.79 5.24 -5.14
C GLU A 130 12.53 4.36 -5.15
N ILE A 131 11.93 4.21 -6.33
CA ILE A 131 10.70 3.45 -6.53
C ILE A 131 11.07 2.01 -6.89
N ARG A 132 10.57 1.05 -6.11
CA ARG A 132 10.65 -0.38 -6.44
C ARG A 132 9.30 -0.88 -6.90
N GLU A 133 9.17 -1.21 -8.18
CA GLU A 133 7.92 -1.69 -8.79
C GLU A 133 7.81 -3.21 -8.74
N LEU A 134 6.61 -3.72 -8.43
CA LEU A 134 6.26 -5.14 -8.53
C LEU A 134 4.89 -5.30 -9.17
N ALA A 135 4.88 -5.87 -10.38
CA ALA A 135 3.66 -6.37 -10.99
C ALA A 135 3.36 -7.81 -10.52
N TYR A 136 2.09 -8.10 -10.23
CA TYR A 136 1.61 -9.43 -9.82
C TYR A 136 0.43 -9.92 -10.63
#